data_AF-A0A9E0V9N0-F1
#
_entry.id   AF-A0A9E0V9N0-F1
#
_cell.length_a   1.000
_cell.length_b   1.000
_cell.length_c   1.000
_cell.angle_alpha   90.00
_cell.angle_beta   90.00
_cell.angle_gamma   90.00
#
_symmetry.space_group_name_H-M   'P 1'
#
loop_
_entity.id
_entity.type
_entity.pdbx_description
1 polymer ?
#
loop_
_entity_poly.entity_id
_entity_poly.type
_entity_poly.pdbx_seq_one_letter_code
_entity_poly.pdbx_strand_id
1 'polypeptide(L)'
;MPVITIETEISAPIGRVFDLARSIDLHAASQSKSQEKAVAGVTEGLIGLNESVTWEATHFGVRQRLSSIITAYKKPFYFQDVMVEGAFRRFAHDHFFKQKDLKTVLMTEIFDYESPFRIFGRIADALFLERYMRRLLTEKSLVIKRTAEGDDWRKFL
;
A
#
# COMPACT_ATOMS: atom_id res chain seq x y z
N MET A 1 -10.02 16.94 -3.18
CA MET A 1 -9.51 15.75 -2.47
C MET A 1 -9.09 14.79 -3.56
N PRO A 2 -7.79 14.52 -3.70
CA PRO A 2 -7.29 13.67 -4.78
C PRO A 2 -7.60 12.20 -4.47
N VAL A 3 -8.11 11.49 -5.47
CA VAL A 3 -8.20 10.04 -5.48
C VAL A 3 -7.18 9.55 -6.49
N ILE A 4 -6.26 8.69 -6.05
CA ILE A 4 -5.27 8.08 -6.93
C ILE A 4 -5.72 6.66 -7.23
N THR A 5 -5.95 6.36 -8.50
CA THR A 5 -6.19 5.00 -8.98
C THR A 5 -4.96 4.48 -9.71
N ILE A 6 -4.50 3.29 -9.33
CA ILE A 6 -3.44 2.53 -10.00
C ILE A 6 -4.02 1.18 -10.43
N GLU A 7 -3.78 0.80 -11.67
CA GLU A 7 -4.12 -0.51 -12.21
C GLU A 7 -2.84 -1.23 -12.63
N THR A 8 -2.69 -2.48 -12.19
CA THR A 8 -1.53 -3.31 -12.52
C THR A 8 -2.00 -4.70 -12.92
N GLU A 9 -1.66 -5.13 -14.13
CA GLU A 9 -1.86 -6.51 -14.57
C GLU A 9 -0.68 -7.37 -14.12
N ILE A 10 -0.98 -8.52 -13.50
CA ILE A 10 0.00 -9.40 -12.87
C ILE A 10 -0.26 -10.85 -13.30
N SER A 11 0.73 -11.47 -13.94
CA SER A 11 0.71 -12.85 -14.44
C SER A 11 1.01 -13.86 -13.31
N ALA A 12 0.15 -13.91 -12.30
CA ALA A 12 0.29 -14.81 -11.16
C ALA A 12 -1.08 -15.24 -10.59
N PRO A 13 -1.16 -16.33 -9.81
CA PRO A 13 -2.41 -16.73 -9.15
C PRO A 13 -2.96 -15.64 -8.24
N ILE A 14 -4.28 -15.38 -8.28
CA ILE A 14 -4.93 -14.32 -7.49
C ILE A 14 -4.64 -14.41 -5.99
N GLY A 15 -4.60 -15.62 -5.42
CA GLY A 15 -4.25 -15.82 -4.02
C GLY A 15 -2.85 -15.29 -3.68
N ARG A 16 -1.88 -15.52 -4.58
CA ARG A 16 -0.49 -15.02 -4.41
C ARG A 16 -0.45 -13.50 -4.48
N VAL A 17 -1.13 -12.91 -5.47
CA VAL A 17 -1.16 -11.44 -5.63
C VAL A 17 -1.81 -10.78 -4.42
N PHE A 18 -2.94 -11.33 -3.97
CA PHE A 18 -3.66 -10.87 -2.79
C PHE A 18 -2.81 -10.98 -1.51
N ASP A 19 -2.18 -12.14 -1.27
CA ASP A 19 -1.40 -12.34 -0.06
C ASP A 19 -0.10 -11.49 -0.07
N LEU A 20 0.56 -11.31 -1.23
CA LEU A 20 1.72 -10.40 -1.34
C LEU A 20 1.35 -8.94 -1.08
N ALA A 21 0.17 -8.49 -1.54
CA ALA A 21 -0.28 -7.12 -1.33
C ALA A 21 -0.53 -6.79 0.16
N ARG A 22 -0.80 -7.81 1.00
CA ARG A 22 -0.97 -7.68 2.46
C ARG A 22 0.24 -8.17 3.27
N SER A 23 1.36 -8.48 2.63
CA SER A 23 2.59 -8.92 3.30
C SER A 23 3.32 -7.71 3.89
N ILE A 24 3.46 -7.69 5.22
CA ILE A 24 4.23 -6.68 5.96
C ILE A 24 5.71 -6.75 5.56
N ASP A 25 6.23 -7.96 5.37
CA ASP A 25 7.62 -8.20 5.00
C ASP A 25 7.93 -7.66 3.59
N LEU A 26 7.04 -7.91 2.62
CA LEU A 26 7.20 -7.36 1.27
C LEU A 26 7.06 -5.84 1.25
N HIS A 27 6.12 -5.30 2.03
CA HIS A 27 5.94 -3.85 2.14
C HIS A 27 7.22 -3.18 2.65
N ALA A 28 7.78 -3.65 3.76
CA ALA A 28 9.04 -3.15 4.30
C ALA A 28 10.20 -3.28 3.29
N ALA A 29 10.31 -4.43 2.61
CA ALA A 29 11.34 -4.65 1.60
C ALA A 29 11.20 -3.70 0.39
N SER A 30 9.96 -3.44 -0.05
CA SER A 30 9.67 -2.54 -1.18
C SER A 30 10.06 -1.08 -0.89
N GLN A 31 10.13 -0.71 0.38
CA GLN A 31 10.34 0.64 0.87
C GLN A 31 11.67 0.80 1.62
N SER A 32 12.61 -0.12 1.38
CA SER A 32 13.94 -0.10 2.00
C SER A 32 14.70 1.23 1.87
N LYS A 33 14.43 2.02 0.82
CA LYS A 33 15.04 3.35 0.63
C LYS A 33 14.62 4.39 1.68
N SER A 34 13.42 4.29 2.25
CA SER A 34 12.92 5.18 3.32
C SER A 34 13.19 4.65 4.73
N GLN A 35 13.94 3.54 4.84
CA GLN A 35 14.16 2.79 6.08
C GLN A 35 12.84 2.45 6.80
N GLU A 36 11.79 2.21 6.01
CA GLU A 36 10.47 1.91 6.53
C GLU A 36 10.46 0.55 7.24
N LYS A 37 9.91 0.54 8.46
CA LYS A 37 9.78 -0.66 9.29
C LYS A 37 8.44 -0.66 10.02
N ALA A 38 7.86 -1.83 10.22
CA ALA A 38 6.73 -2.00 11.12
C ALA A 38 7.24 -2.03 12.57
N VAL A 39 6.65 -1.21 13.45
CA VAL A 39 7.12 -1.01 14.84
C VAL A 39 6.07 -1.34 15.90
N ALA A 40 4.79 -1.50 15.52
CA ALA A 40 3.71 -1.92 16.41
C ALA A 40 2.58 -2.57 15.61
N GLY A 41 1.71 -3.33 16.30
CA GLY A 41 0.68 -4.14 15.67
C GLY A 41 1.26 -5.39 15.02
N VAL A 42 0.78 -5.74 13.82
CA VAL A 42 1.35 -6.83 13.02
C VAL A 42 2.64 -6.31 12.36
N THR A 43 3.78 -6.87 12.77
CA THR A 43 5.11 -6.40 12.31
C THR A 43 5.80 -7.32 11.32
N GLU A 44 5.25 -8.50 11.05
CA GLU A 44 5.76 -9.50 10.12
C GLU A 44 4.60 -10.35 9.57
N GLY A 45 4.83 -11.06 8.47
CA GLY A 45 3.83 -11.92 7.86
C GLY A 45 2.69 -11.14 7.21
N LEU A 46 1.46 -11.64 7.34
CA LEU A 46 0.32 -11.18 6.55
C LEU A 46 -0.79 -10.53 7.41
N ILE A 47 -1.09 -9.25 7.19
CA ILE A 47 -2.08 -8.48 7.97
C ILE A 47 -3.53 -8.67 7.51
N GLY A 48 -4.42 -9.06 8.42
CA GLY A 48 -5.80 -9.44 8.19
C GLY A 48 -6.83 -8.49 8.79
N LEU A 49 -8.11 -8.88 8.71
CA LEU A 49 -9.25 -8.07 9.18
C LEU A 49 -9.12 -7.67 10.64
N ASN A 50 -9.39 -6.39 10.95
CA ASN A 50 -9.29 -5.78 12.28
C ASN A 50 -7.88 -5.76 12.88
N GLU A 51 -6.86 -6.20 12.14
CA GLU A 51 -5.47 -6.05 12.57
C GLU A 51 -4.93 -4.70 12.12
N SER A 52 -4.04 -4.13 12.93
CA SER A 52 -3.37 -2.86 12.68
C SER A 52 -1.87 -3.03 12.51
N VAL A 53 -1.25 -2.10 11.81
CA VAL A 53 0.22 -1.96 11.72
C VAL A 53 0.60 -0.51 11.90
N THR A 54 1.69 -0.25 12.62
CA THR A 54 2.34 1.06 12.67
C THR A 54 3.66 1.01 11.93
N TRP A 55 3.77 1.80 10.87
CA TRP A 55 4.98 2.04 10.10
C TRP A 55 5.78 3.20 10.69
N GLU A 56 7.10 3.08 10.74
CA GLU A 56 8.03 4.16 11.01
C GLU A 56 8.95 4.32 9.79
N ALA A 57 8.93 5.49 9.16
CA ALA A 57 9.74 5.80 7.98
C ALA A 57 10.33 7.21 8.07
N THR A 58 11.44 7.44 7.37
CA THR A 58 12.04 8.78 7.28
C THR A 58 11.78 9.38 5.91
N HIS A 59 10.91 10.38 5.86
CA HIS A 59 10.63 11.16 4.66
C HIS A 59 11.17 12.58 4.82
N PHE A 60 11.94 13.05 3.85
CA PHE A 60 12.52 14.41 3.85
C PHE A 60 13.32 14.76 5.11
N GLY A 61 14.00 13.78 5.71
CA GLY A 61 14.79 13.96 6.93
C GLY A 61 13.96 13.98 8.23
N VAL A 62 12.64 13.81 8.16
CA VAL A 62 11.76 13.75 9.33
C VAL A 62 11.29 12.32 9.53
N ARG A 63 11.56 11.77 10.72
CA ARG A 63 11.01 10.47 11.11
C ARG A 63 9.53 10.61 11.43
N GLN A 64 8.71 9.84 10.74
CA GLN A 64 7.26 9.86 10.84
C GLN A 64 6.75 8.47 11.20
N ARG A 65 5.60 8.42 11.87
CA ARG A 65 4.86 7.19 12.12
C ARG A 65 3.49 7.27 11.47
N LEU A 66 3.03 6.13 10.97
CA LEU A 66 1.71 5.98 10.37
C LEU A 66 1.13 4.64 10.82
N SER A 67 0.01 4.71 11.53
CA SER A 67 -0.77 3.56 11.98
C SER A 67 -1.99 3.38 11.08
N SER A 68 -2.21 2.18 10.57
CA SER A 68 -3.41 1.81 9.82
C SER A 68 -4.03 0.52 10.33
N ILE A 69 -5.31 0.31 10.03
CA ILE A 69 -6.09 -0.89 10.38
C ILE A 69 -6.81 -1.42 9.14
N ILE A 70 -6.91 -2.74 9.02
CA ILE A 70 -7.70 -3.39 7.96
C ILE A 70 -9.19 -3.37 8.36
N THR A 71 -9.96 -2.51 7.71
CA THR A 71 -11.39 -2.29 8.00
C THR A 71 -12.31 -3.19 7.20
N ALA A 72 -11.85 -3.67 6.03
CA ALA A 72 -12.61 -4.58 5.20
C ALA A 72 -11.70 -5.65 4.59
N TYR A 73 -12.23 -6.87 4.45
CA TYR A 73 -11.45 -8.01 3.99
C TYR A 73 -12.36 -9.08 3.38
N LYS A 74 -12.10 -9.42 2.12
CA LYS A 74 -12.79 -10.46 1.37
C LYS A 74 -11.78 -11.20 0.49
N LYS A 75 -11.09 -12.18 1.08
CA LYS A 75 -10.08 -12.98 0.36
C LYS A 75 -10.70 -13.75 -0.82
N PRO A 76 -10.02 -13.82 -1.99
CA PRO A 76 -8.82 -13.09 -2.40
C PRO A 76 -9.13 -11.81 -3.22
N PHE A 77 -10.30 -11.22 -3.08
CA PHE A 77 -10.84 -10.22 -4.00
C PHE A 77 -10.68 -8.78 -3.54
N TYR A 78 -10.63 -8.54 -2.23
CA TYR A 78 -10.67 -7.19 -1.69
C TYR A 78 -10.10 -7.09 -0.27
N PHE A 79 -9.39 -6.02 0.02
CA PHE A 79 -9.22 -5.52 1.39
C PHE A 79 -9.08 -4.00 1.40
N GLN A 80 -9.35 -3.38 2.55
CA GLN A 80 -9.17 -1.95 2.77
C GLN A 80 -8.32 -1.71 4.01
N ASP A 81 -7.34 -0.82 3.89
CA ASP A 81 -6.62 -0.26 5.01
C ASP A 81 -6.99 1.23 5.20
N VAL A 82 -7.24 1.61 6.45
CA VAL A 82 -7.60 2.99 6.82
C VAL A 82 -6.62 3.49 7.87
N MET A 83 -6.20 4.74 7.74
CA MET A 83 -5.34 5.37 8.72
C MET A 83 -6.05 5.57 10.05
N VAL A 84 -5.37 5.21 11.13
CA VAL A 84 -5.75 5.53 12.51
C VAL A 84 -5.00 6.78 12.99
N GLU A 85 -3.70 6.86 12.70
CA GLU A 85 -2.83 7.96 13.12
C GLU A 85 -1.74 8.17 12.08
N GLY A 86 -1.38 9.43 11.76
CA GLY A 86 -0.31 9.71 10.81
C GLY A 86 -0.32 11.14 10.30
N ALA A 87 0.49 11.41 9.27
CA ALA A 87 0.66 12.75 8.71
C ALA A 87 -0.53 13.23 7.87
N PHE A 88 -1.37 12.32 7.35
CA PHE A 88 -2.58 12.72 6.63
C PHE A 88 -3.67 13.19 7.62
N ARG A 89 -4.71 13.84 7.12
CA ARG A 89 -5.95 14.05 7.92
C ARG A 89 -6.82 12.80 7.93
N ARG A 90 -6.83 12.10 6.81
CA ARG A 90 -7.40 10.76 6.62
C ARG A 90 -6.73 10.14 5.39
N PHE A 91 -6.62 8.83 5.37
CA PHE A 91 -6.59 8.10 4.11
C PHE A 91 -7.36 6.79 4.27
N ALA A 92 -7.93 6.34 3.15
CA ALA A 92 -8.44 5.01 2.95
C ALA A 92 -7.80 4.46 1.67
N HIS A 93 -7.38 3.20 1.72
CA HIS A 93 -6.74 2.54 0.61
C HIS A 93 -7.43 1.22 0.33
N ASP A 94 -8.13 1.18 -0.79
CA ASP A 94 -8.85 0.00 -1.26
C ASP A 94 -8.01 -0.78 -2.26
N HIS A 95 -7.92 -2.09 -2.05
CA HIS A 95 -7.20 -3.01 -2.92
C HIS A 95 -8.18 -4.01 -3.50
N PHE A 96 -8.40 -3.96 -4.81
CA PHE A 96 -9.26 -4.90 -5.52
C PHE A 96 -8.44 -5.84 -6.39
N PHE A 97 -8.86 -7.10 -6.44
CA PHE A 97 -8.21 -8.14 -7.24
C PHE A 97 -9.25 -8.85 -8.08
N LYS A 98 -9.06 -8.81 -9.40
CA LYS A 98 -9.97 -9.43 -10.36
C LYS A 98 -9.19 -10.36 -11.28
N GLN A 99 -9.58 -11.63 -11.32
CA GLN A 99 -9.09 -12.57 -12.32
C GLN A 99 -9.55 -12.11 -13.71
N LYS A 100 -8.61 -11.86 -14.63
CA LYS A 100 -8.89 -11.47 -16.03
C LYS A 100 -8.98 -12.69 -16.95
N ASP A 101 -8.06 -13.62 -16.78
CA ASP A 101 -7.98 -14.90 -17.51
C ASP A 101 -7.37 -15.99 -16.61
N LEU A 102 -6.98 -17.15 -17.14
CA LEU A 102 -6.43 -18.26 -16.33
C LEU A 102 -5.11 -17.94 -15.60
N LYS A 103 -4.37 -16.91 -16.01
CA LYS A 103 -3.02 -16.60 -15.50
C LYS A 103 -2.84 -15.15 -15.06
N THR A 104 -3.72 -14.25 -15.47
CA THR A 104 -3.59 -12.80 -15.24
C THR A 104 -4.62 -12.28 -14.26
N VAL A 105 -4.15 -11.49 -13.29
CA VAL A 105 -4.94 -10.77 -12.30
C VAL A 105 -4.79 -9.28 -12.56
N LEU A 106 -5.91 -8.56 -12.59
CA LEU A 106 -5.92 -7.10 -12.50
C LEU A 106 -6.00 -6.72 -11.02
N MET A 107 -4.95 -6.09 -10.52
CA MET A 107 -4.94 -5.42 -9.22
C MET A 107 -5.28 -3.94 -9.44
N THR A 108 -6.29 -3.44 -8.72
CA THR A 108 -6.69 -2.04 -8.73
C THR A 108 -6.56 -1.47 -7.33
N GLU A 109 -5.69 -0.49 -7.15
CA GLU A 109 -5.48 0.26 -5.91
C GLU A 109 -6.20 1.62 -6.02
N ILE A 110 -7.08 1.94 -5.07
CA ILE A 110 -7.75 3.24 -4.95
C ILE A 110 -7.33 3.88 -3.62
N PHE A 111 -6.51 4.92 -3.72
CA PHE A 111 -6.00 5.65 -2.57
C PHE A 111 -6.72 7.01 -2.46
N ASP A 112 -7.66 7.12 -1.52
CA ASP A 112 -8.38 8.35 -1.16
C ASP A 112 -7.76 8.96 0.09
N TYR A 113 -7.28 10.19 -0.01
CA TYR A 113 -6.61 10.85 1.10
C TYR A 113 -6.90 12.34 1.20
N GLU A 114 -6.69 12.87 2.40
CA GLU A 114 -6.73 14.28 2.71
C GLU A 114 -5.39 14.74 3.28
N SER A 115 -4.78 15.74 2.63
CA SER A 115 -3.45 16.23 2.98
C SER A 115 -3.40 16.95 4.34
N PRO A 116 -2.24 16.96 5.02
CA PRO A 116 -2.08 17.65 6.31
C PRO A 116 -2.35 19.16 6.27
N PHE A 117 -1.84 19.85 5.24
CA PHE A 117 -1.74 21.31 5.22
C PHE A 117 -2.91 21.97 4.46
N ARG A 118 -3.65 22.85 5.15
CA ARG A 118 -4.77 23.61 4.56
C ARG A 118 -4.43 25.04 4.09
N ILE A 119 -3.28 25.65 4.38
CA ILE A 119 -3.19 27.14 4.38
C ILE A 119 -2.12 27.78 3.49
N PHE A 120 -0.96 27.18 3.21
CA PHE A 120 0.07 27.79 2.35
C PHE A 120 0.30 26.93 1.08
N GLY A 121 0.47 27.55 -0.10
CA GLY A 121 0.95 26.85 -1.32
C GLY A 121 0.01 25.82 -2.00
N ARG A 122 -1.27 25.75 -1.60
CA ARG A 122 -2.25 24.65 -1.87
C ARG A 122 -2.12 23.87 -3.18
N ILE A 123 -1.96 24.51 -4.33
CA ILE A 123 -2.00 23.80 -5.63
C ILE A 123 -0.65 23.13 -5.92
N ALA A 124 0.46 23.84 -5.73
CA ALA A 124 1.78 23.30 -6.00
C ALA A 124 2.13 22.16 -5.04
N ASP A 125 1.81 22.32 -3.76
CA ASP A 125 2.06 21.30 -2.73
C ASP A 125 1.14 20.09 -2.88
N ALA A 126 -0.14 20.30 -3.22
CA ALA A 126 -1.06 19.19 -3.49
C ALA A 126 -0.67 18.43 -4.76
N LEU A 127 -0.26 19.13 -5.83
CA LEU A 127 0.20 18.49 -7.06
C LEU A 127 1.51 17.73 -6.84
N PHE A 128 2.44 18.31 -6.06
CA PHE A 128 3.68 17.64 -5.67
C PHE A 128 3.39 16.37 -4.86
N LEU A 129 2.55 16.46 -3.83
CA LEU A 129 2.17 15.31 -3.00
C LEU A 129 1.44 14.25 -3.82
N GLU A 130 0.50 14.63 -4.67
CA GLU A 130 -0.20 13.67 -5.55
C GLU A 130 0.77 12.96 -6.49
N ARG A 131 1.69 13.70 -7.12
CA ARG A 131 2.71 13.11 -8.00
C ARG A 131 3.64 12.17 -7.22
N TYR A 132 4.03 12.56 -6.01
CA TYR A 132 4.85 11.74 -5.12
C TYR A 132 4.12 10.44 -4.73
N MET A 133 2.88 10.55 -4.24
CA MET A 133 2.08 9.39 -3.82
C MET A 133 1.79 8.45 -5.00
N ARG A 134 1.44 8.99 -6.17
CA ARG A 134 1.23 8.19 -7.38
C ARG A 134 2.48 7.39 -7.74
N ARG A 135 3.65 8.03 -7.67
CA ARG A 135 4.92 7.35 -7.91
C ARG A 135 5.19 6.26 -6.88
N LEU A 136 5.02 6.57 -5.59
CA LEU A 136 5.23 5.63 -4.49
C LEU A 136 4.34 4.39 -4.63
N LEU A 137 3.04 4.59 -4.85
CA LEU A 137 2.06 3.52 -5.04
C LEU A 137 2.40 2.69 -6.28
N THR A 138 2.73 3.33 -7.40
CA THR A 138 3.12 2.61 -8.64
C THR A 138 4.39 1.77 -8.42
N GLU A 139 5.41 2.32 -7.75
CA GLU A 139 6.65 1.58 -7.45
C GLU A 139 6.36 0.35 -6.58
N LYS A 140 5.47 0.48 -5.57
CA LYS A 140 4.98 -0.63 -4.75
C LYS A 140 4.24 -1.68 -5.58
N SER A 141 3.28 -1.28 -6.42
CA SER A 141 2.53 -2.23 -7.27
C SER A 141 3.46 -2.99 -8.22
N LEU A 142 4.51 -2.34 -8.73
CA LEU A 142 5.54 -2.98 -9.56
C LEU A 142 6.43 -3.95 -8.79
N VAL A 143 6.71 -3.71 -7.49
CA VAL A 143 7.38 -4.69 -6.64
C VAL A 143 6.49 -5.92 -6.44
N ILE A 144 5.21 -5.73 -6.11
CA ILE A 144 4.25 -6.85 -5.99
C ILE A 144 4.20 -7.66 -7.28
N LYS A 145 4.06 -6.99 -8.44
CA LYS A 145 4.05 -7.64 -9.76
C LYS A 145 5.30 -8.51 -9.97
N ARG A 146 6.50 -7.93 -9.82
CA ARG A 146 7.76 -8.65 -10.04
C ARG A 146 7.93 -9.83 -9.09
N THR A 147 7.60 -9.65 -7.81
CA THR A 147 7.67 -10.72 -6.81
C THR A 147 6.67 -11.84 -7.11
N ALA A 148 5.45 -11.50 -7.51
CA ALA A 148 4.38 -12.45 -7.81
C ALA A 148 4.65 -13.27 -9.08
N GLU A 149 5.22 -12.65 -10.11
CA GLU A 149 5.54 -13.28 -11.40
C GLU A 149 6.85 -14.09 -11.36
N GLY A 150 7.76 -13.77 -10.44
CA GLY A 150 9.01 -14.49 -10.22
C GLY A 150 8.90 -15.62 -9.19
N ASP A 151 10.06 -16.00 -8.63
CA ASP A 151 10.19 -17.00 -7.56
C ASP A 151 10.33 -16.39 -6.16
N ASP A 152 10.54 -15.07 -6.08
CA ASP A 152 10.82 -14.36 -4.83
C ASP A 152 9.63 -14.35 -3.85
N TRP A 153 8.40 -14.61 -4.32
CA TRP A 153 7.22 -14.69 -3.46
C TRP A 153 7.39 -15.70 -2.30
N ARG A 154 8.20 -16.75 -2.46
CA ARG A 154 8.49 -17.74 -1.41
C ARG A 154 9.24 -17.16 -0.20
N LYS A 155 9.81 -15.97 -0.32
CA LYS A 155 10.47 -15.27 0.79
C LYS A 155 9.48 -14.50 1.66
N PHE A 156 8.28 -14.26 1.15
CA PHE A 156 7.29 -13.34 1.73
C PHE A 156 5.95 -14.01 2.04
N LEU A 157 5.75 -15.27 1.61
CA LEU A 157 4.55 -16.10 1.77
C LEU A 157 4.90 -17.51 2.25
#